data_AF-A0A8K0WLK7-F1
#
_entry.id   AF-A0A8K0WLK7-F1
#
_cell.length_a   1.000
_cell.length_b   1.000
_cell.length_c   1.000
_cell.angle_alpha   90.00
_cell.angle_beta   90.00
_cell.angle_gamma   90.00
#
_symmetry.space_group_name_H-M   'P 1'
#
loop_
_entity.id
_entity.type
_entity.pdbx_description
1 polymer ?
#
loop_
_entity_poly.entity_id
_entity_poly.type
_entity_poly.pdbx_seq_one_letter_code
_entity_poly.pdbx_strand_id
1 'polypeptide(L)'
;MRLSTLATSVLAVTPVMATRWVVSWEQTVGINCCARGTWWNDDLGKAYTVSNFNEGCHGATQVDGVKEFCIDWGHERGHFIRLTGEKICVHGVSTEVVSQTDYTATYRTIFSNTACTW
;
A
#
# COMPACT_ATOMS: atom_id res chain seq x y z
N MET A 1 7.04 55.19 -10.17
CA MET A 1 6.15 54.09 -9.72
C MET A 1 7.03 52.92 -9.29
N ARG A 2 7.01 52.53 -8.01
CA ARG A 2 7.75 51.37 -7.50
C ARG A 2 6.79 50.18 -7.47
N LEU A 3 7.03 49.16 -8.28
CA LEU A 3 6.30 47.89 -8.20
C LEU A 3 6.92 47.06 -7.07
N SER A 4 6.19 46.92 -5.97
CA SER A 4 6.49 45.93 -4.93
C SER A 4 6.01 44.56 -5.41
N THR A 5 6.94 43.68 -5.76
CA THR A 5 6.68 42.27 -6.02
C THR A 5 6.40 41.56 -4.70
N LEU A 6 5.13 41.24 -4.43
CA LEU A 6 4.77 40.31 -3.35
C LEU A 6 5.30 38.91 -3.73
N ALA A 7 6.27 38.42 -2.95
CA ALA A 7 6.68 37.03 -2.99
C ALA A 7 5.60 36.18 -2.32
N THR A 8 4.76 35.54 -3.11
CA THR A 8 3.80 34.54 -2.62
C THR A 8 4.57 33.27 -2.30
N SER A 9 4.91 33.07 -1.03
CA SER A 9 5.50 31.83 -0.53
C SER A 9 4.47 30.70 -0.68
N VAL A 10 4.59 29.92 -1.75
CA VAL A 10 3.84 28.67 -1.89
C VAL A 10 4.45 27.69 -0.89
N LEU A 11 3.76 27.44 0.23
CA LEU A 11 4.07 26.28 1.07
C LEU A 11 3.87 25.03 0.22
N ALA A 12 4.98 24.44 -0.22
CA ALA A 12 4.98 23.10 -0.77
C ALA A 12 4.56 22.15 0.37
N VAL A 13 3.29 21.73 0.36
CA VAL A 13 2.83 20.61 1.18
C VAL A 13 3.53 19.39 0.63
N THR A 14 4.67 19.03 1.20
CA THR A 14 5.29 17.74 0.93
C THR A 14 4.33 16.68 1.42
N PRO A 15 3.77 15.81 0.54
CA PRO A 15 3.00 14.69 1.03
C PRO A 15 3.92 13.90 1.96
N VAL A 16 3.47 13.67 3.19
CA VAL A 16 4.10 12.73 4.10
C VAL A 16 4.08 11.39 3.36
N MET A 17 5.23 11.04 2.78
CA MET A 17 5.45 9.76 2.12
C MET A 17 5.32 8.71 3.20
N ALA A 18 4.18 8.02 3.21
CA ALA A 18 3.81 7.21 4.35
C ALA A 18 4.83 6.07 4.55
N THR A 19 5.59 6.11 5.64
CA THR A 19 6.88 5.42 5.76
C THR A 19 6.76 3.92 5.96
N ARG A 20 5.63 3.47 6.52
CA ARG A 20 5.39 2.06 6.83
C ARG A 20 3.97 1.64 6.51
N TRP A 21 3.87 0.53 5.79
CA TRP A 21 2.63 -0.14 5.49
C TRP A 21 2.64 -1.53 6.11
N VAL A 22 1.53 -1.93 6.70
CA VAL A 22 1.35 -3.27 7.29
C VAL A 22 0.23 -3.96 6.55
N VAL A 23 0.48 -5.19 6.11
CA VAL A 23 -0.46 -5.96 5.32
C VAL A 23 -0.73 -7.26 6.02
N SER A 24 -1.95 -7.44 6.51
CA SER A 24 -2.39 -8.74 7.02
C SER A 24 -3.12 -9.46 5.90
N TRP A 25 -2.73 -10.69 5.58
CA TRP A 25 -3.33 -11.45 4.48
C TRP A 25 -3.50 -12.91 4.86
N GLU A 26 -4.53 -13.54 4.28
CA GLU A 26 -4.90 -14.92 4.55
C GLU A 26 -4.70 -15.78 3.31
N GLN A 27 -4.17 -16.99 3.53
CA GLN A 27 -3.93 -17.99 2.50
C GLN A 27 -4.52 -19.33 2.95
N THR A 28 -5.15 -20.04 2.02
CA THR A 28 -5.50 -21.45 2.24
C THR A 28 -4.22 -22.30 2.14
N VAL A 29 -3.97 -23.14 3.15
CA VAL A 29 -2.80 -24.01 3.20
C VAL A 29 -2.78 -24.91 1.95
N GLY A 30 -1.65 -24.91 1.24
CA GLY A 30 -1.48 -25.68 0.00
C GLY A 30 -1.97 -24.99 -1.28
N ILE A 31 -2.48 -23.75 -1.23
CA ILE A 31 -2.84 -22.94 -2.39
C ILE A 31 -1.90 -21.74 -2.50
N ASN A 32 -1.42 -21.39 -3.69
CA ASN A 32 -0.49 -20.27 -3.90
C ASN A 32 -1.13 -18.87 -3.88
N CYS A 33 -2.42 -18.71 -3.54
CA CYS A 33 -3.10 -17.41 -3.64
C CYS A 33 -3.77 -16.97 -2.33
N CYS A 34 -3.83 -15.65 -2.16
CA CYS A 34 -4.27 -14.99 -0.94
C CYS A 34 -5.76 -14.67 -1.04
N ALA A 35 -6.57 -15.25 -0.15
CA ALA A 35 -8.02 -15.10 -0.16
C ALA A 35 -8.45 -13.66 0.13
N ARG A 36 -7.79 -13.01 1.10
CA ARG A 36 -8.16 -11.68 1.63
C ARG A 36 -6.95 -10.97 2.18
N GLY A 37 -6.98 -9.64 2.17
CA GLY A 37 -5.98 -8.83 2.87
C GLY A 37 -6.50 -7.49 3.36
N THR A 38 -5.84 -6.98 4.39
CA THR A 38 -6.08 -5.67 4.99
C THR A 38 -4.77 -4.90 4.99
N TRP A 39 -4.78 -3.76 4.31
CA TRP A 39 -3.71 -2.77 4.37
C TRP A 39 -3.93 -1.85 5.55
N TRP A 40 -2.87 -1.57 6.29
CA TRP A 40 -2.81 -0.55 7.31
C TRP A 40 -1.66 0.37 6.98
N ASN A 41 -1.89 1.67 7.14
CA ASN A 41 -0.83 2.65 7.05
C ASN A 41 -0.70 3.39 8.37
N ASP A 42 0.48 3.34 8.97
CA ASP A 42 0.73 3.92 10.29
C ASP A 42 0.55 5.44 10.30
N ASP A 43 0.88 6.13 9.20
CA ASP A 43 0.79 7.59 9.10
C ASP A 43 -0.65 8.08 8.84
N LEU A 44 -1.49 7.25 8.22
CA LEU A 44 -2.90 7.57 7.98
C LEU A 44 -3.82 7.11 9.13
N GLY A 45 -3.35 6.21 9.99
CA GLY A 45 -4.13 5.66 11.11
C GLY A 45 -5.41 4.94 10.66
N LYS A 46 -5.43 4.39 9.43
CA LYS A 46 -6.60 3.75 8.83
C LYS A 46 -6.27 2.38 8.24
N ALA A 47 -7.23 1.46 8.41
CA ALA A 47 -7.24 0.14 7.80
C ALA A 47 -8.10 0.16 6.53
N TYR A 48 -7.65 -0.53 5.51
CA TYR A 48 -8.36 -0.71 4.26
C TYR A 48 -8.44 -2.19 3.93
N THR A 49 -9.66 -2.70 3.83
CA THR A 49 -9.87 -4.08 3.38
C THR A 49 -9.77 -4.09 1.86
N VAL A 50 -9.18 -5.14 1.30
CA VAL A 50 -9.18 -5.37 -0.14
C VAL A 50 -9.68 -6.79 -0.36
N SER A 51 -10.82 -6.89 -1.02
CA SER A 51 -11.38 -8.16 -1.48
C SER A 51 -10.63 -8.64 -2.73
N ASN A 52 -10.24 -9.92 -2.76
CA ASN A 52 -9.39 -10.55 -3.79
C ASN A 52 -7.96 -10.03 -3.77
N PHE A 53 -7.15 -10.62 -2.91
CA PHE A 53 -5.77 -10.19 -2.64
C PHE A 53 -4.74 -10.96 -3.48
N ASN A 54 -5.18 -11.43 -4.65
CA ASN A 54 -4.36 -12.17 -5.59
C ASN A 54 -3.32 -11.24 -6.22
N GLU A 55 -2.27 -11.85 -6.79
CA GLU A 55 -1.30 -11.13 -7.61
C GLU A 55 -1.96 -10.36 -8.76
N GLY A 56 -1.43 -9.17 -9.05
CA GLY A 56 -1.94 -8.26 -10.08
C GLY A 56 -2.54 -6.98 -9.52
N CYS A 57 -3.21 -6.24 -10.40
CA CYS A 57 -3.80 -4.93 -10.14
C CYS A 57 -5.31 -5.02 -9.91
N HIS A 58 -5.77 -4.28 -8.92
CA HIS A 58 -7.16 -4.28 -8.46
C HIS A 58 -7.66 -2.86 -8.25
N GLY A 59 -8.91 -2.60 -8.62
CA GLY A 59 -9.56 -1.33 -8.30
C GLY A 59 -9.65 -1.13 -6.80
N ALA A 60 -9.15 0.00 -6.30
CA ALA A 60 -9.02 0.25 -4.86
C ALA A 60 -10.12 1.17 -4.32
N THR A 61 -11.39 0.87 -4.65
CA THR A 61 -12.54 1.72 -4.29
C THR A 61 -12.77 1.88 -2.79
N GLN A 62 -12.17 1.01 -1.96
CA GLN A 62 -12.28 1.04 -0.50
C GLN A 62 -11.23 1.94 0.15
N VAL A 63 -10.26 2.47 -0.61
CA VAL A 63 -9.14 3.27 -0.09
C VAL A 63 -9.28 4.70 -0.57
N ASP A 64 -9.62 5.61 0.35
CA ASP A 64 -9.77 7.02 0.04
C ASP A 64 -8.53 7.58 -0.67
N GLY A 65 -8.74 8.20 -1.84
CA GLY A 65 -7.67 8.83 -2.61
C GLY A 65 -6.82 7.86 -3.44
N VAL A 66 -7.12 6.55 -3.44
CA VAL A 66 -6.44 5.55 -4.28
C VAL A 66 -7.38 5.09 -5.39
N LYS A 67 -6.85 5.08 -6.61
CA LYS A 67 -7.51 4.57 -7.81
C LYS A 67 -7.35 3.06 -7.92
N GLU A 68 -6.11 2.60 -7.79
CA GLU A 68 -5.71 1.23 -8.07
C GLU A 68 -4.61 0.80 -7.09
N PHE A 69 -4.64 -0.48 -6.76
CA PHE A 69 -3.63 -1.15 -5.96
C PHE A 69 -3.13 -2.37 -6.72
N CYS A 70 -1.81 -2.51 -6.86
CA CYS A 70 -1.19 -3.66 -7.48
C CYS A 70 -0.26 -4.36 -6.49
N ILE A 71 -0.30 -5.69 -6.48
CA ILE A 71 0.61 -6.52 -5.69
C ILE A 71 1.26 -7.60 -6.55
N ASP A 72 2.56 -7.78 -6.33
CA ASP A 72 3.39 -8.82 -6.89
C ASP A 72 3.98 -9.59 -5.71
N TRP A 73 3.29 -10.67 -5.33
CA TRP A 73 3.68 -11.49 -4.19
C TRP A 73 4.96 -12.25 -4.48
N GLY A 74 5.16 -12.67 -5.73
CA GLY A 74 6.38 -13.34 -6.17
C GLY A 74 7.66 -12.53 -5.94
N HIS A 75 7.56 -11.20 -5.95
CA HIS A 75 8.69 -10.29 -5.70
C HIS A 75 8.50 -9.41 -4.46
N GLU A 76 7.55 -9.75 -3.58
CA GLU A 76 7.24 -9.01 -2.35
C GLU A 76 7.12 -7.50 -2.56
N ARG A 77 6.46 -7.05 -3.63
CA ARG A 77 6.36 -5.63 -3.96
C ARG A 77 4.95 -5.25 -4.33
N GLY A 78 4.64 -3.96 -4.20
CA GLY A 78 3.32 -3.44 -4.54
C GLY A 78 3.37 -1.97 -4.89
N HIS A 79 2.27 -1.45 -5.41
CA HIS A 79 2.12 -0.01 -5.57
C HIS A 79 0.66 0.45 -5.47
N PHE A 80 0.50 1.68 -5.01
CA PHE A 80 -0.76 2.40 -4.99
C PHE A 80 -0.72 3.51 -6.03
N ILE A 81 -1.73 3.56 -6.88
CA ILE A 81 -1.94 4.68 -7.79
C ILE A 81 -3.02 5.56 -7.17
N ARG A 82 -2.68 6.81 -6.84
CA ARG A 82 -3.64 7.77 -6.31
C ARG A 82 -4.58 8.28 -7.39
N LEU A 83 -5.72 8.85 -6.99
CA LEU A 83 -6.65 9.52 -7.91
C LEU A 83 -5.99 10.69 -8.65
N THR A 84 -4.95 11.29 -8.07
CA THR A 84 -4.11 12.34 -8.67
C THR A 84 -3.13 11.82 -9.73
N GLY A 85 -2.98 10.50 -9.86
CA GLY A 85 -1.97 9.85 -10.71
C GLY A 85 -0.61 9.62 -10.04
N GLU A 86 -0.42 10.10 -8.81
CA GLU A 86 0.79 9.83 -8.02
C GLU A 86 0.92 8.32 -7.73
N LYS A 87 2.09 7.73 -8.00
CA LYS A 87 2.40 6.32 -7.75
C LYS A 87 3.26 6.20 -6.49
N ILE A 88 2.80 5.43 -5.51
CA ILE A 88 3.57 5.06 -4.31
C ILE A 88 3.96 3.60 -4.47
N CYS A 89 5.25 3.31 -4.54
CA CYS A 89 5.76 1.95 -4.62
C CYS A 89 6.28 1.48 -3.27
N VAL A 90 6.03 0.22 -2.97
CA VAL A 90 6.42 -0.41 -1.72
C VAL A 90 7.12 -1.74 -1.95
N HIS A 91 8.03 -2.08 -1.05
CA HIS A 91 8.72 -3.37 -1.04
C HIS A 91 8.61 -4.02 0.35
N GLY A 92 8.47 -5.33 0.37
CA GLY A 92 8.40 -6.18 1.55
C GLY A 92 9.70 -6.09 2.33
N VAL A 93 9.56 -5.93 3.64
CA VAL A 93 10.69 -5.86 4.58
C VAL A 93 10.77 -7.14 5.39
N SER A 94 9.60 -7.65 5.80
CA SER A 94 9.49 -8.86 6.60
C SER A 94 8.08 -9.43 6.54
N THR A 95 7.96 -10.74 6.58
CA THR A 95 6.69 -11.45 6.74
C THR A 95 6.74 -12.34 7.96
N GLU A 96 5.72 -12.26 8.81
CA GLU A 96 5.51 -13.15 9.95
C GLU A 96 4.22 -13.95 9.81
N VAL A 97 4.19 -15.16 10.39
CA VAL A 97 2.96 -15.95 10.54
C VAL A 97 2.27 -15.50 11.81
N VAL A 98 1.06 -14.94 11.68
CA VAL A 98 0.25 -14.48 12.82
C VAL A 98 -0.55 -15.64 13.41
N SER A 99 -1.09 -16.50 12.55
CA SER A 99 -1.81 -17.71 12.96
C SER A 99 -1.78 -18.75 11.86
N GLN A 100 -1.76 -20.03 12.23
CA GLN A 100 -1.82 -21.13 11.28
C GLN A 100 -2.68 -22.26 11.84
N THR A 101 -3.55 -22.77 10.99
CA THR A 101 -4.35 -23.98 11.18
C THR A 101 -4.04 -24.96 10.04
N ASP A 102 -4.64 -26.15 10.07
CA ASP A 102 -4.47 -27.15 9.00
C ASP A 102 -4.96 -26.66 7.63
N TYR A 103 -5.87 -25.68 7.60
CA TYR A 103 -6.54 -25.23 6.37
C TYR A 103 -6.21 -23.79 5.99
N THR A 104 -5.83 -22.95 6.96
CA THR A 104 -5.69 -21.52 6.78
C THR A 104 -4.48 -20.99 7.52
N ALA A 105 -3.69 -20.14 6.86
CA ALA A 105 -2.61 -19.37 7.46
C ALA A 105 -2.86 -17.87 7.27
N THR A 106 -2.62 -17.10 8.33
CA THR A 106 -2.68 -15.65 8.33
C THR A 106 -1.27 -15.13 8.49
N TYR A 107 -0.86 -14.27 7.57
CA TYR A 107 0.44 -13.65 7.53
C TYR A 107 0.31 -12.16 7.78
N ARG A 108 1.40 -11.56 8.26
CA ARG A 108 1.57 -10.12 8.30
C ARG A 108 2.87 -9.75 7.62
N THR A 109 2.77 -8.98 6.55
CA THR A 109 3.93 -8.42 5.84
C THR A 109 4.06 -6.94 6.15
N ILE A 110 5.27 -6.51 6.52
CA ILE A 110 5.63 -5.10 6.63
C ILE A 110 6.22 -4.66 5.29
N PHE A 111 5.73 -3.55 4.78
CA PHE A 111 6.17 -2.92 3.54
C PHE A 111 6.74 -1.54 3.84
N SER A 112 7.76 -1.14 3.09
CA SER A 112 8.39 0.18 3.13
C SER A 112 8.33 0.85 1.77
N ASN A 113 8.30 2.18 1.75
CA ASN A 113 8.34 2.92 0.48
C ASN A 113 9.67 2.71 -0.23
N THR A 114 9.59 2.55 -1.55
CA THR A 114 10.74 2.44 -2.44
C THR A 114 10.53 3.23 -3.72
N ALA A 115 11.59 3.41 -4.50
CA ALA A 115 11.48 4.02 -5.82
C ALA A 115 10.65 3.13 -6.76
N CYS A 116 9.76 3.77 -7.52
CA CYS A 116 8.97 3.08 -8.54
C CYS A 116 9.82 2.72 -9.76
N THR A 117 10.35 1.49 -9.76
CA THR A 117 11.20 0.95 -10.83
C THR A 117 10.57 -0.24 -11.56
N TRP A 118 9.32 -0.58 -11.18
CA TRP A 118 8.46 -1.58 -11.81
C TRP A 118 7.38 -0.91 -12.66
#